data_AF-A0A2S5Y8E8-F1
#
_entry.id   AF-A0A2S5Y8E8-F1
#
_cell.length_a   1.000
_cell.length_b   1.000
_cell.length_c   1.000
_cell.angle_alpha   90.00
_cell.angle_beta   90.00
_cell.angle_gamma   90.00
#
_symmetry.space_group_name_H-M   'P 1'
#
loop_
_entity.id
_entity.type
_entity.pdbx_description
1 polymer ?
#
loop_
_entity_poly.entity_id
_entity_poly.type
_entity_poly.pdbx_seq_one_letter_code
_entity_poly.pdbx_strand_id
1 'polypeptide(L)'
;MTDNNQAHPNSGAAAGGEGATPRAGWYPDPAGSPRQRWWDGSGWTESLRDTPSAPPAPSAPGAMPPVPPPAAGPTPPVYAQNAGQPNSYGHTTSGQYPQQPSYPQSGQQPVYQQPFSGGHAEQQRDSSIATMTPWIWVVVLLPLVIALSFFLISPDAFAKVSSANRQYGARPSPGYFAGFVAMDIIWFFVTVAVIVFAFLDWRQLKRNGVHKPFHWAWAFLVPPYVYVIGRSVIVKRVTGGGLIPLWTLIGVFVVSTLMFIMWAVAAIVMAPQMHEFNNY
;
A
#
# COMPACT_ATOMS: atom_id res chain seq x y z
N MET A 1 -57.66 -48.35 11.93
CA MET A 1 -58.08 -47.02 11.48
C MET A 1 -56.78 -46.27 11.22
N THR A 2 -56.26 -46.40 9.99
CA THR A 2 -56.26 -45.34 8.94
C THR A 2 -55.41 -44.12 9.37
N ASP A 3 -54.56 -43.50 8.58
CA ASP A 3 -53.90 -43.73 7.30
C ASP A 3 -53.09 -42.43 7.06
N ASN A 4 -52.11 -42.48 6.15
CA ASN A 4 -51.56 -41.38 5.34
C ASN A 4 -50.55 -40.39 5.97
N ASN A 5 -49.28 -40.34 5.55
CA ASN A 5 -48.62 -40.07 4.24
C ASN A 5 -47.98 -38.66 4.28
N GLN A 6 -46.67 -38.56 4.51
CA GLN A 6 -45.61 -38.26 3.51
C GLN A 6 -45.22 -36.78 3.39
N ALA A 7 -43.94 -36.46 3.68
CA ALA A 7 -43.02 -35.76 2.78
C ALA A 7 -41.70 -35.44 3.51
N HIS A 8 -40.58 -36.05 3.10
CA HIS A 8 -39.24 -35.52 3.36
C HIS A 8 -38.98 -34.32 2.44
N PRO A 9 -38.15 -33.35 2.87
CA PRO A 9 -36.97 -33.09 2.06
C PRO A 9 -35.69 -32.92 2.89
N ASN A 10 -34.65 -33.52 2.33
CA ASN A 10 -33.24 -33.28 2.59
C ASN A 10 -32.90 -31.78 2.51
N SER A 11 -32.33 -31.17 3.56
CA SER A 11 -31.35 -30.07 3.44
C SER A 11 -30.93 -29.53 4.81
N GLY A 12 -29.62 -29.30 4.95
CA GLY A 12 -29.06 -28.42 5.96
C GLY A 12 -28.24 -29.14 7.04
N ALA A 13 -27.19 -29.83 6.64
CA ALA A 13 -26.08 -30.14 7.54
C ALA A 13 -25.64 -28.83 8.25
N ALA A 14 -25.87 -28.80 9.55
CA ALA A 14 -25.29 -27.80 10.42
C ALA A 14 -23.77 -27.97 10.45
N ALA A 15 -23.07 -26.84 10.27
CA ALA A 15 -21.83 -26.46 10.91
C ALA A 15 -20.64 -27.45 10.90
N GLY A 16 -19.58 -27.05 10.20
CA GLY A 16 -18.26 -27.67 10.34
C GLY A 16 -17.23 -27.03 9.41
N GLY A 17 -16.92 -25.76 9.62
CA GLY A 17 -15.89 -25.02 8.89
C GLY A 17 -15.65 -23.66 9.50
N GLU A 18 -14.84 -23.63 10.55
CA GLU A 18 -14.42 -22.43 11.27
C GLU A 18 -13.70 -21.44 10.33
N GLY A 19 -14.15 -20.18 10.31
CA GLY A 19 -13.27 -19.01 10.22
C GLY A 19 -12.71 -18.55 8.87
N ALA A 20 -13.14 -19.05 7.71
CA ALA A 20 -12.78 -18.44 6.43
C ALA A 20 -13.82 -17.37 6.04
N THR A 21 -13.54 -16.10 6.32
CA THR A 21 -14.34 -14.99 5.76
C THR A 21 -14.34 -15.12 4.23
N PRO A 22 -15.50 -15.07 3.57
CA PRO A 22 -15.55 -15.23 2.12
C PRO A 22 -14.65 -14.20 1.43
N ARG A 23 -13.90 -14.62 0.43
CA ARG A 23 -13.11 -13.71 -0.41
C ARG A 23 -14.03 -12.75 -1.14
N ALA A 24 -13.55 -11.55 -1.46
CA ALA A 24 -14.32 -10.58 -2.21
C ALA A 24 -14.79 -11.20 -3.55
N GLY A 25 -16.08 -11.11 -3.85
CA GLY A 25 -16.69 -11.89 -4.91
C GLY A 25 -18.20 -11.69 -5.02
N TRP A 26 -18.77 -12.19 -6.12
CA TRP A 26 -20.22 -12.23 -6.32
C TRP A 26 -20.78 -13.52 -5.72
N TYR A 27 -21.80 -13.38 -4.87
CA TYR A 27 -22.47 -14.49 -4.20
C TYR A 27 -23.99 -14.32 -4.32
N PRO A 28 -24.78 -15.40 -4.12
CA PRO A 28 -26.24 -15.30 -4.06
C PRO A 28 -26.70 -14.26 -3.03
N ASP A 29 -27.72 -13.47 -3.37
CA ASP A 29 -28.24 -12.45 -2.47
C ASP A 29 -28.84 -13.07 -1.20
N PRO A 30 -28.34 -12.77 0.02
CA PRO A 30 -28.89 -13.31 1.27
C PRO A 30 -30.35 -12.92 1.52
N ALA A 31 -30.80 -11.82 0.91
CA ALA A 31 -32.19 -11.38 0.98
C ALA A 31 -33.15 -12.24 0.12
N GLY A 32 -32.64 -13.27 -0.57
CA GLY A 32 -33.44 -14.24 -1.32
C GLY A 32 -33.81 -13.81 -2.74
N SER A 33 -33.18 -12.76 -3.28
CA SER A 33 -33.41 -12.38 -4.68
C SER A 33 -32.69 -13.34 -5.64
N PRO A 34 -33.19 -13.52 -6.88
CA PRO A 34 -32.53 -14.35 -7.90
C PRO A 34 -31.25 -13.71 -8.49
N ARG A 35 -30.78 -12.61 -7.88
CA ARG A 35 -29.62 -11.83 -8.31
C ARG A 35 -28.41 -12.22 -7.46
N GLN A 36 -27.22 -11.87 -7.94
CA GLN A 36 -26.00 -11.97 -7.15
C GLN A 36 -25.68 -10.60 -6.53
N ARG A 37 -25.26 -10.62 -5.27
CA ARG A 37 -24.78 -9.45 -4.52
C ARG A 37 -23.27 -9.53 -4.32
N TRP A 38 -22.59 -8.39 -4.35
CA TRP A 38 -21.14 -8.35 -4.12
C TRP A 38 -20.81 -8.36 -2.63
N TRP A 39 -19.84 -9.21 -2.25
CA TRP A 39 -19.20 -9.23 -0.94
C TRP A 39 -17.80 -8.62 -1.06
N ASP A 40 -17.45 -7.70 -0.16
CA ASP A 40 -16.18 -6.95 -0.24
C ASP A 40 -15.05 -7.52 0.63
N GLY A 41 -15.30 -8.63 1.32
CA GLY A 41 -14.39 -9.25 2.29
C GLY A 41 -14.71 -8.91 3.75
N SER A 42 -15.58 -7.93 4.00
CA SER A 42 -16.02 -7.52 5.34
C SER A 42 -17.53 -7.35 5.48
N GLY A 43 -18.24 -7.08 4.37
CA GLY A 43 -19.69 -6.87 4.33
C GLY A 43 -20.27 -7.04 2.93
N TRP A 44 -21.60 -7.11 2.87
CA TRP A 44 -22.37 -7.09 1.62
C TRP A 44 -22.54 -5.65 1.13
N THR A 45 -22.32 -5.41 -0.17
CA THR A 45 -22.55 -4.10 -0.78
C THR A 45 -23.95 -4.01 -1.40
N GLU A 46 -24.32 -2.83 -1.90
CA GLU A 46 -25.57 -2.62 -2.66
C GLU A 46 -25.46 -3.02 -4.14
N SER A 47 -24.27 -3.46 -4.58
CA SER A 47 -24.05 -3.89 -5.96
C SER A 47 -24.78 -5.21 -6.21
N LEU A 48 -25.80 -5.17 -7.07
CA LEU A 48 -26.58 -6.31 -7.52
C LEU A 48 -26.35 -6.53 -9.02
N ARG A 49 -26.19 -7.78 -9.43
CA ARG A 49 -26.16 -8.18 -10.84
C ARG A 49 -27.11 -9.34 -11.09
N ASP A 50 -27.67 -9.37 -12.29
CA ASP A 50 -28.43 -10.53 -12.73
C ASP A 50 -27.50 -11.71 -12.93
N THR A 51 -27.94 -12.89 -12.49
CA THR A 51 -27.20 -14.13 -12.70
C THR A 51 -27.11 -14.34 -14.22
N PRO A 52 -25.90 -14.47 -14.81
CA PRO A 52 -25.81 -14.69 -16.25
C PRO A 52 -26.62 -15.95 -16.61
N SER A 53 -27.65 -15.79 -17.44
CA SER A 53 -28.34 -16.92 -18.03
C SER A 53 -27.29 -17.74 -18.77
N ALA A 54 -27.15 -19.01 -18.41
CA ALA A 54 -26.33 -19.94 -19.17
C ALA A 54 -26.77 -19.83 -20.66
N PRO A 55 -25.83 -19.79 -21.62
CA PRO A 55 -26.19 -19.89 -23.02
C PRO A 55 -27.07 -21.13 -23.22
N PRO A 56 -28.08 -21.09 -24.10
CA PRO A 56 -28.84 -22.30 -24.42
C PRO A 56 -27.85 -23.40 -24.82
N ALA A 57 -28.05 -24.59 -24.27
CA ALA A 57 -27.25 -25.76 -24.63
C ALA A 57 -27.24 -25.90 -26.16
N PRO A 58 -26.09 -26.21 -26.79
CA PRO A 58 -26.04 -26.43 -28.23
C PRO A 58 -27.04 -27.53 -28.60
N SER A 59 -27.95 -27.22 -29.54
CA SER A 59 -28.80 -28.21 -30.17
C SER A 59 -27.93 -29.35 -30.68
N ALA A 60 -28.25 -30.59 -30.31
CA ALA A 60 -27.54 -31.78 -30.76
C ALA A 60 -27.40 -31.77 -32.30
N PRO A 61 -26.19 -32.01 -32.86
CA PRO A 61 -26.02 -32.18 -34.30
C PRO A 61 -26.93 -33.28 -34.81
N GLY A 62 -27.57 -33.02 -35.96
CA GLY A 62 -28.54 -33.90 -36.61
C GLY A 62 -28.07 -35.34 -36.77
N ALA A 63 -29.06 -36.23 -36.83
CA ALA A 63 -28.91 -37.66 -37.03
C ALA A 63 -27.83 -38.02 -38.06
N MET A 64 -26.72 -38.58 -37.58
CA MET A 64 -25.87 -39.44 -38.40
C MET A 64 -26.58 -40.79 -38.61
N PRO A 65 -26.49 -41.41 -39.79
CA PRO A 65 -27.09 -42.72 -40.05
C PRO A 65 -26.47 -43.81 -39.16
N PRO A 66 -27.22 -44.89 -38.84
CA PRO A 66 -26.76 -45.90 -37.89
C PRO A 66 -25.55 -46.68 -38.42
N VAL A 67 -24.48 -46.69 -37.62
CA VAL A 67 -23.31 -47.57 -37.78
C VAL A 67 -23.59 -48.87 -37.00
N PRO A 68 -23.37 -50.07 -37.58
CA PRO A 68 -23.70 -51.36 -36.94
C PRO A 68 -22.80 -51.69 -35.72
N PRO A 69 -23.27 -52.55 -34.80
CA PRO A 69 -22.61 -52.80 -33.52
C PRO A 69 -21.27 -53.55 -33.65
N PRO A 70 -20.27 -53.26 -32.79
CA PRO A 70 -18.99 -53.96 -32.78
C PRO A 70 -19.08 -55.32 -32.07
N ALA A 71 -18.40 -56.31 -32.65
CA ALA A 71 -18.21 -57.65 -32.10
C ALA A 71 -17.23 -57.65 -30.91
N ALA A 72 -17.44 -58.59 -29.99
CA ALA A 72 -16.71 -58.76 -28.73
C ALA A 72 -15.22 -59.11 -28.89
N GLY A 73 -14.38 -58.58 -27.99
CA GLY A 73 -12.98 -58.95 -27.81
C GLY A 73 -12.48 -58.59 -26.40
N PRO A 74 -11.44 -59.27 -25.86
CA PRO A 74 -11.28 -59.53 -24.43
C PRO A 74 -10.39 -58.53 -23.63
N THR A 75 -10.58 -58.53 -22.31
CA THR A 75 -9.91 -57.72 -21.26
C THR A 75 -8.42 -58.06 -21.03
N PRO A 76 -7.57 -57.07 -20.68
CA PRO A 76 -6.27 -57.28 -20.03
C PRO A 76 -6.19 -56.79 -18.55
N PRO A 77 -5.14 -57.18 -17.77
CA PRO A 77 -5.25 -57.48 -16.33
C PRO A 77 -4.90 -56.34 -15.36
N VAL A 78 -5.32 -56.55 -14.11
CA VAL A 78 -4.99 -55.78 -12.90
C VAL A 78 -3.69 -56.29 -12.28
N TYR A 79 -2.80 -55.38 -11.87
CA TYR A 79 -1.67 -55.68 -10.97
C TYR A 79 -1.57 -54.64 -9.84
N ALA A 80 -1.32 -55.15 -8.64
CA ALA A 80 -1.31 -54.51 -7.32
C ALA A 80 0.04 -53.80 -7.02
N GLN A 81 0.08 -52.66 -6.29
CA GLN A 81 0.27 -52.50 -4.83
C GLN A 81 1.72 -52.31 -4.35
N ASN A 82 1.93 -51.24 -3.54
CA ASN A 82 2.84 -51.05 -2.37
C ASN A 82 3.31 -49.58 -2.29
N ALA A 83 2.93 -48.81 -1.27
CA ALA A 83 3.41 -48.77 0.13
C ALA A 83 4.74 -48.02 0.30
N GLY A 84 4.71 -46.90 1.05
CA GLY A 84 5.91 -46.19 1.54
C GLY A 84 5.64 -44.72 1.87
N GLN A 85 5.42 -44.40 3.16
CA GLN A 85 5.71 -43.05 3.69
C GLN A 85 7.25 -42.86 3.77
N PRO A 86 7.75 -41.60 3.69
CA PRO A 86 8.20 -40.96 4.93
C PRO A 86 8.01 -39.43 4.98
N ASN A 87 7.98 -38.92 6.22
CA ASN A 87 8.18 -37.52 6.59
C ASN A 87 9.51 -36.96 6.05
N SER A 88 9.53 -35.67 5.68
CA SER A 88 10.74 -34.84 5.86
C SER A 88 10.39 -33.35 5.94
N TYR A 89 10.86 -32.74 7.04
CA TYR A 89 10.86 -31.31 7.31
C TYR A 89 12.02 -30.64 6.55
N GLY A 90 11.70 -29.50 5.92
CA GLY A 90 12.65 -28.45 5.56
C GLY A 90 13.55 -28.75 4.37
N HIS A 91 13.38 -28.00 3.27
CA HIS A 91 14.46 -27.27 2.63
C HIS A 91 13.91 -26.36 1.52
N THR A 92 14.39 -25.13 1.52
CA THR A 92 14.16 -24.09 0.52
C THR A 92 14.80 -24.46 -0.82
N THR A 93 14.03 -24.42 -1.90
CA THR A 93 14.56 -24.32 -3.27
C THR A 93 13.62 -23.49 -4.14
N SER A 94 14.22 -22.56 -4.87
CA SER A 94 13.66 -21.66 -5.88
C SER A 94 12.70 -22.36 -6.84
N GLY A 95 11.49 -21.82 -6.99
CA GLY A 95 10.46 -22.34 -7.87
C GLY A 95 10.86 -22.32 -9.34
N GLN A 96 11.15 -23.50 -9.88
CA GLN A 96 11.05 -23.80 -11.31
C GLN A 96 9.58 -23.89 -11.70
N TYR A 97 9.19 -23.16 -12.75
CA TYR A 97 7.87 -23.26 -13.37
C TYR A 97 7.67 -24.66 -13.98
N PRO A 98 6.52 -25.33 -13.79
CA PRO A 98 6.16 -26.47 -14.62
C PRO A 98 5.81 -25.98 -16.04
N GLN A 99 6.44 -26.58 -17.05
CA GLN A 99 6.08 -26.36 -18.45
C GLN A 99 4.73 -27.01 -18.76
N GLN A 100 3.84 -26.24 -19.38
CA GLN A 100 2.52 -26.67 -19.85
C GLN A 100 2.62 -27.39 -21.21
N PRO A 101 1.83 -28.45 -21.47
CA PRO A 101 1.77 -29.11 -22.78
C PRO A 101 1.15 -28.19 -23.85
N SER A 102 1.81 -28.10 -25.01
CA SER A 102 1.37 -27.36 -26.19
C SER A 102 0.31 -28.15 -26.98
N TYR A 103 -0.90 -27.59 -27.13
CA TYR A 103 -1.93 -28.08 -28.06
C TYR A 103 -1.81 -27.38 -29.42
N PRO A 104 -2.02 -28.08 -30.55
CA PRO A 104 -2.03 -27.47 -31.87
C PRO A 104 -3.27 -26.60 -32.09
N GLN A 105 -3.05 -25.36 -32.48
CA GLN A 105 -4.04 -24.33 -32.71
C GLN A 105 -4.59 -24.45 -34.15
N SER A 106 -5.85 -24.86 -34.29
CA SER A 106 -6.59 -24.77 -35.54
C SER A 106 -7.94 -24.06 -35.32
N GLY A 107 -8.05 -22.84 -35.84
CA GLY A 107 -9.28 -22.27 -36.39
C GLY A 107 -10.28 -21.60 -35.43
N GLN A 108 -10.53 -20.32 -35.71
CA GLN A 108 -11.69 -19.49 -35.31
C GLN A 108 -11.68 -18.87 -33.91
N GLN A 109 -11.15 -17.65 -33.84
CA GLN A 109 -11.35 -16.73 -32.72
C GLN A 109 -12.80 -16.18 -32.74
N PRO A 110 -13.60 -16.37 -31.67
CA PRO A 110 -14.78 -15.55 -31.46
C PRO A 110 -14.31 -14.15 -31.03
N VAL A 111 -14.67 -13.13 -31.81
CA VAL A 111 -14.48 -11.72 -31.44
C VAL A 111 -15.41 -11.43 -30.26
N TYR A 112 -14.90 -11.56 -29.04
CA TYR A 112 -15.55 -10.97 -27.88
C TYR A 112 -15.38 -9.46 -27.97
N GLN A 113 -16.39 -8.78 -28.52
CA GLN A 113 -16.62 -7.36 -28.24
C GLN A 113 -16.93 -7.25 -26.75
N GLN A 114 -15.89 -7.10 -25.93
CA GLN A 114 -16.07 -6.57 -24.59
C GLN A 114 -16.63 -5.16 -24.77
N PRO A 115 -17.85 -4.84 -24.29
CA PRO A 115 -18.21 -3.46 -24.14
C PRO A 115 -17.22 -2.89 -23.13
N PHE A 116 -16.25 -2.11 -23.61
CA PHE A 116 -15.43 -1.24 -22.79
C PHE A 116 -16.37 -0.23 -22.11
N SER A 117 -17.08 -0.69 -21.08
CA SER A 117 -17.57 0.15 -20.01
C SER A 117 -16.35 0.45 -19.13
N GLY A 118 -15.39 1.18 -19.71
CA GLY A 118 -14.24 1.77 -19.02
C GLY A 118 -14.63 2.92 -18.10
N GLY A 119 -15.83 2.87 -17.52
CA GLY A 119 -16.15 3.63 -16.34
C GLY A 119 -15.52 2.89 -15.18
N HIS A 120 -14.30 3.25 -14.80
CA HIS A 120 -14.00 3.22 -13.37
C HIS A 120 -15.20 3.88 -12.71
N ALA A 121 -15.98 3.16 -11.89
CA ALA A 121 -16.97 3.80 -11.05
C ALA A 121 -16.20 4.91 -10.35
N GLU A 122 -16.42 6.17 -10.76
CA GLU A 122 -15.73 7.30 -10.19
C GLU A 122 -16.10 7.26 -8.73
N GLN A 123 -15.18 6.78 -7.89
CA GLN A 123 -15.40 6.67 -6.47
C GLN A 123 -15.83 8.06 -6.02
N GLN A 124 -17.11 8.19 -5.67
CA GLN A 124 -17.77 9.47 -5.57
C GLN A 124 -16.99 10.28 -4.55
N ARG A 125 -16.27 11.29 -5.04
CA ARG A 125 -15.29 12.02 -4.23
C ARG A 125 -16.05 12.83 -3.21
N ASP A 126 -15.77 12.60 -1.94
CA ASP A 126 -16.41 13.32 -0.85
C ASP A 126 -15.55 14.52 -0.45
N SER A 127 -15.90 15.67 -1.01
CA SER A 127 -15.22 16.93 -0.72
C SER A 127 -15.60 17.55 0.64
N SER A 128 -16.62 17.01 1.32
CA SER A 128 -17.06 17.51 2.63
C SER A 128 -16.11 17.08 3.76
N ILE A 129 -15.28 16.06 3.53
CA ILE A 129 -14.30 15.56 4.49
C ILE A 129 -13.21 16.60 4.72
N ALA A 130 -13.14 17.10 5.96
CA ALA A 130 -12.07 17.99 6.39
C ALA A 130 -10.72 17.24 6.43
N THR A 131 -9.87 17.43 5.43
CA THR A 131 -8.55 16.76 5.34
C THR A 131 -7.36 17.67 5.66
N MET A 132 -7.60 18.96 5.90
CA MET A 132 -6.59 19.91 6.36
C MET A 132 -6.54 19.94 7.89
N THR A 133 -5.75 19.05 8.46
CA THR A 133 -5.57 18.99 9.91
C THR A 133 -4.56 20.06 10.36
N PRO A 134 -4.63 20.58 11.58
CA PRO A 134 -3.56 21.44 12.11
C PRO A 134 -2.21 20.69 12.20
N TRP A 135 -2.24 19.38 12.43
CA TRP A 135 -1.04 18.56 12.60
C TRP A 135 -0.21 18.43 11.32
N ILE A 136 -0.85 18.34 10.14
CA ILE A 136 -0.10 18.28 8.89
C ILE A 136 0.68 19.58 8.66
N TRP A 137 0.14 20.73 9.07
CA TRP A 137 0.83 22.01 8.97
C TRP A 137 2.08 22.08 9.85
N VAL A 138 2.04 21.51 11.06
CA VAL A 138 3.24 21.38 11.90
C VAL A 138 4.31 20.55 11.18
N VAL A 139 3.92 19.41 10.60
CA VAL A 139 4.86 18.51 9.89
C VAL A 139 5.51 19.19 8.68
N VAL A 140 4.74 19.90 7.86
CA VAL A 140 5.26 20.50 6.62
C VAL A 140 6.01 21.82 6.83
N LEU A 141 5.74 22.53 7.93
CA LEU A 141 6.44 23.78 8.27
C LEU A 141 7.69 23.55 9.12
N LEU A 142 7.84 22.38 9.76
CA LEU A 142 8.99 22.09 10.62
C LEU A 142 10.36 22.28 9.95
N PRO A 143 10.59 21.89 8.67
CA PRO A 143 11.86 22.15 8.00
C PRO A 143 12.22 23.63 7.91
N LEU A 144 11.22 24.50 7.77
CA LEU A 144 11.41 25.95 7.74
C LEU A 144 11.87 26.44 9.11
N VAL A 145 11.25 25.97 10.19
CA VAL A 145 11.65 26.31 11.57
C VAL A 145 13.10 25.88 11.84
N ILE A 146 13.50 24.70 11.36
CA ILE A 146 14.88 24.22 11.47
C ILE A 146 15.82 25.15 10.68
N ALA A 147 15.49 25.51 9.44
CA ALA A 147 16.30 26.40 8.62
C ALA A 147 16.45 27.80 9.24
N LEU A 148 15.37 28.37 9.79
CA LEU A 148 15.43 29.65 10.52
C LEU A 148 16.31 29.56 11.76
N SER A 149 16.33 28.42 12.45
CA SER A 149 17.15 28.24 13.66
C SER A 149 18.65 28.35 13.37
N PHE A 150 19.12 28.05 12.16
CA PHE A 150 20.53 28.26 11.77
C PHE A 150 20.93 29.73 11.82
N PHE A 151 20.01 30.67 11.59
CA PHE A 151 20.31 32.11 11.66
C PHE A 151 20.55 32.60 13.09
N LEU A 152 20.21 31.80 14.11
CA LEU A 152 20.59 32.08 15.50
C LEU A 152 22.06 31.75 15.78
N ILE A 153 22.70 30.99 14.89
CA ILE A 153 24.12 30.63 14.97
C ILE A 153 24.88 31.52 13.99
N SER A 154 25.80 32.34 14.48
CA SER A 154 26.54 33.25 13.61
C SER A 154 27.50 32.46 12.69
N PRO A 155 27.48 32.70 11.36
CA PRO A 155 28.35 32.01 10.42
C PRO A 155 29.85 32.19 10.75
N ASP A 156 30.23 33.36 11.28
CA ASP A 156 31.60 33.67 11.67
C ASP A 156 32.06 32.85 12.88
N ALA A 157 31.22 32.70 13.91
CA ALA A 157 31.56 31.91 15.09
C ALA A 157 31.71 30.44 14.72
N PHE A 158 30.80 29.94 13.86
CA PHE A 158 30.91 28.60 13.32
C PHE A 158 32.20 28.40 12.52
N ALA A 159 32.54 29.34 11.63
CA ALA A 159 33.77 29.29 10.82
C ALA A 159 35.03 29.21 11.70
N LYS A 160 35.12 30.05 12.75
CA LYS A 160 36.23 30.08 13.72
C LYS A 160 36.43 28.76 14.45
N VAL A 161 35.35 28.18 14.95
CA VAL A 161 35.39 26.87 15.64
C VAL A 161 35.79 25.77 14.66
N SER A 162 35.29 25.82 13.43
CA SER A 162 35.59 24.83 12.40
C SER A 162 37.04 24.88 11.89
N SER A 163 37.63 26.07 11.79
CA SER A 163 39.02 26.26 11.32
C SER A 163 40.02 25.84 12.40
N ALA A 164 39.76 26.21 13.66
CA ALA A 164 40.56 25.76 14.81
C ALA A 164 40.63 24.22 14.87
N ASN A 165 39.49 23.53 14.70
CA ASN A 165 39.49 22.06 14.70
C ASN A 165 40.27 21.45 13.52
N ARG A 166 40.21 22.04 12.33
CA ARG A 166 40.94 21.55 11.14
C ARG A 166 42.45 21.73 11.28
N GLN A 167 42.89 22.86 11.81
CA GLN A 167 44.31 23.23 11.82
C GLN A 167 45.11 22.48 12.89
N TYR A 168 44.53 22.20 14.05
CA TYR A 168 45.27 21.61 15.17
C TYR A 168 45.29 20.08 15.18
N GLY A 169 44.68 19.40 14.20
CA GLY A 169 44.51 17.93 14.22
C GLY A 169 43.91 17.44 15.55
N ALA A 170 43.23 18.35 16.25
CA ALA A 170 43.01 18.24 17.68
C ALA A 170 41.90 17.22 17.88
N ARG A 171 42.12 16.28 18.79
CA ARG A 171 41.03 15.51 19.37
C ARG A 171 39.92 16.51 19.74
N PRO A 172 38.69 16.34 19.26
CA PRO A 172 37.62 17.28 19.52
C PRO A 172 37.55 17.56 21.02
N SER A 173 37.57 18.84 21.39
CA SER A 173 37.53 19.21 22.82
C SER A 173 36.26 18.62 23.46
N PRO A 174 36.27 18.30 24.76
CA PRO A 174 35.07 17.78 25.44
C PRO A 174 33.83 18.66 25.24
N GLY A 175 34.01 19.99 25.20
CA GLY A 175 32.92 20.94 24.92
C GLY A 175 32.38 20.85 23.49
N TYR A 176 33.25 20.65 22.50
CA TYR A 176 32.83 20.46 21.11
C TYR A 176 32.09 19.13 20.91
N PHE A 177 32.57 18.05 21.54
CA PHE A 177 31.86 16.76 21.56
C PHE A 177 30.49 16.88 22.24
N ALA A 178 30.41 17.54 23.39
CA ALA A 178 29.15 17.79 24.08
C ALA A 178 28.17 18.62 23.22
N GLY A 179 28.67 19.60 22.45
CA GLY A 179 27.87 20.37 21.50
C GLY A 179 27.27 19.50 20.39
N PHE A 180 28.04 18.56 19.83
CA PHE A 180 27.52 17.60 18.86
C PHE A 180 26.45 16.68 19.45
N VAL A 181 26.70 16.11 20.63
CA VAL A 181 25.71 15.27 21.31
C VAL A 181 24.43 16.05 21.59
N ALA A 182 24.53 17.31 22.03
CA ALA A 182 23.36 18.16 22.22
C ALA A 182 22.59 18.39 20.91
N MET A 183 23.29 18.63 19.80
CA MET A 183 22.68 18.76 18.48
C MET A 183 21.99 17.47 18.02
N ASP A 184 22.61 16.32 18.23
CA ASP A 184 22.03 15.01 17.91
C ASP A 184 20.78 14.72 18.75
N ILE A 185 20.79 15.10 20.02
CA ILE A 185 19.61 15.01 20.90
C ILE A 185 18.47 15.88 20.36
N ILE A 186 18.76 17.12 19.94
CA ILE A 186 17.76 18.00 19.32
C ILE A 186 17.19 17.36 18.05
N TRP A 187 18.05 16.83 17.18
CA TRP A 187 17.63 16.14 15.97
C TRP A 187 16.75 14.92 16.27
N PHE A 188 17.11 14.13 17.26
CA PHE A 188 16.29 13.01 17.73
C PHE A 188 14.89 13.45 18.15
N PHE A 189 14.77 14.50 18.97
CA PHE A 189 13.46 15.01 19.39
C PHE A 189 12.66 15.63 18.24
N VAL A 190 13.32 16.27 17.27
CA VAL A 190 12.67 16.76 16.04
C VAL A 190 12.08 15.59 15.25
N THR A 191 12.83 14.50 15.07
CA THR A 191 12.34 13.30 14.40
C THR A 191 11.16 12.67 15.15
N VAL A 192 11.26 12.54 16.48
CA VAL A 192 10.15 12.07 17.32
C VAL A 192 8.92 12.96 17.17
N ALA A 193 9.10 14.28 17.16
CA ALA A 193 8.01 15.23 16.97
C ALA A 193 7.31 15.02 15.62
N VAL A 194 8.05 14.88 14.51
CA VAL A 194 7.48 14.58 13.18
C VAL A 194 6.62 13.32 13.22
N ILE A 195 7.12 12.26 13.84
CA ILE A 195 6.42 10.97 13.94
C ILE A 195 5.13 11.13 14.77
N VAL A 196 5.20 11.82 15.91
CA VAL A 196 4.04 12.10 16.77
C VAL A 196 2.98 12.91 16.03
N PHE A 197 3.38 13.98 15.32
CA PHE A 197 2.44 14.80 14.57
C PHE A 197 1.86 14.07 13.35
N ALA A 198 2.62 13.19 12.69
CA ALA A 198 2.10 12.30 11.67
C ALA A 198 1.06 11.32 12.24
N PHE A 199 1.28 10.79 13.45
CA PHE A 199 0.29 9.95 14.14
C PHE A 199 -0.99 10.73 14.49
N LEU A 200 -0.86 11.95 15.03
CA LEU A 200 -2.02 12.79 15.37
C LEU A 200 -2.84 13.15 14.12
N ASP A 201 -2.16 13.47 13.03
CA ASP A 201 -2.77 13.70 11.73
C ASP A 201 -3.52 12.48 11.20
N TRP A 202 -2.87 11.31 11.17
CA TRP A 202 -3.49 10.04 10.76
C TRP A 202 -4.72 9.71 11.59
N ARG A 203 -4.64 9.92 12.92
CA ARG A 203 -5.77 9.70 13.83
C ARG A 203 -6.91 10.67 13.51
N GLN A 204 -6.62 11.94 13.24
CA GLN A 204 -7.64 12.93 12.91
C GLN A 204 -8.29 12.66 11.54
N LEU A 205 -7.54 12.22 10.53
CA LEU A 205 -8.11 11.81 9.24
C LEU A 205 -9.13 10.68 9.38
N LYS A 206 -8.85 9.69 10.23
CA LYS A 206 -9.82 8.62 10.53
C LYS A 206 -11.07 9.16 11.22
N ARG A 207 -10.91 10.09 12.16
CA ARG A 207 -12.05 10.74 12.85
C ARG A 207 -12.91 11.55 11.88
N ASN A 208 -12.32 12.08 10.82
CA ASN A 208 -13.00 12.89 9.82
C ASN A 208 -13.66 12.05 8.71
N GLY A 209 -13.58 10.72 8.75
CA GLY A 209 -14.25 9.83 7.79
C GLY A 209 -13.35 9.22 6.72
N VAL A 210 -12.03 9.46 6.75
CA VAL A 210 -11.11 8.76 5.84
C VAL A 210 -10.93 7.32 6.31
N HIS A 211 -11.60 6.36 5.66
CA HIS A 211 -11.63 4.96 6.08
C HIS A 211 -10.26 4.24 6.05
N LYS A 212 -9.43 4.52 5.03
CA LYS A 212 -8.11 3.89 4.84
C LYS A 212 -7.02 4.95 4.61
N PRO A 213 -6.69 5.77 5.63
CA PRO A 213 -5.64 6.77 5.49
C PRO A 213 -4.26 6.12 5.46
N PHE A 214 -3.29 6.85 4.93
CA PHE A 214 -1.91 6.39 4.82
C PHE A 214 -1.31 6.18 6.22
N HIS A 215 -0.66 5.04 6.45
CA HIS A 215 -0.23 4.69 7.80
C HIS A 215 0.91 5.60 8.28
N TRP A 216 0.81 6.15 9.49
CA TRP A 216 1.80 7.08 10.06
C TRP A 216 3.21 6.49 10.18
N ALA A 217 3.33 5.17 10.36
CA ALA A 217 4.63 4.48 10.48
C ALA A 217 5.55 4.69 9.26
N TRP A 218 5.00 5.02 8.09
CA TRP A 218 5.83 5.38 6.93
C TRP A 218 6.65 6.67 7.14
N ALA A 219 6.34 7.47 8.16
CA ALA A 219 7.16 8.61 8.56
C ALA A 219 8.57 8.20 9.03
N PHE A 220 8.80 6.96 9.49
CA PHE A 220 10.10 6.49 9.95
C PHE A 220 11.15 6.37 8.84
N LEU A 221 10.74 6.22 7.57
CA LEU A 221 11.69 5.99 6.47
C LEU A 221 12.49 7.25 6.15
N VAL A 222 11.78 8.32 5.82
CA VAL A 222 12.37 9.62 5.51
C VAL A 222 11.43 10.69 6.04
N PRO A 223 11.54 11.07 7.32
CA PRO A 223 10.70 12.11 7.90
C PRO A 223 11.01 13.49 7.29
N PRO A 224 10.01 14.32 6.95
CA PRO A 224 8.56 14.06 6.93
C PRO A 224 8.00 13.52 5.59
N TYR A 225 8.85 13.36 4.58
CA TYR A 225 8.46 13.29 3.17
C TYR A 225 7.54 12.13 2.78
N VAL A 226 7.91 10.89 3.13
CA VAL A 226 7.16 9.69 2.68
C VAL A 226 5.71 9.73 3.17
N TYR A 227 5.51 10.14 4.42
CA TYR A 227 4.19 10.29 5.00
C TYR A 227 3.35 11.33 4.28
N VAL A 228 3.89 12.55 4.07
CA VAL A 228 3.17 13.65 3.43
C VAL A 228 2.77 13.28 1.99
N ILE A 229 3.67 12.65 1.23
CA ILE A 229 3.39 12.19 -0.14
C ILE A 229 2.27 11.13 -0.14
N GLY A 230 2.40 10.08 0.67
CA GLY A 230 1.42 8.99 0.72
C GLY A 230 0.03 9.48 1.17
N ARG A 231 -0.02 10.35 2.18
CA ARG A 231 -1.24 11.00 2.65
C ARG A 231 -1.92 11.80 1.55
N SER A 232 -1.18 12.68 0.85
CA SER A 232 -1.75 13.53 -0.19
C SER A 232 -2.30 12.74 -1.38
N VAL A 233 -1.68 11.60 -1.74
CA VAL A 233 -2.22 10.72 -2.78
C VAL A 233 -3.56 10.10 -2.36
N ILE A 234 -3.67 9.61 -1.13
CA ILE A 234 -4.92 9.02 -0.63
C ILE A 234 -6.01 10.09 -0.52
N VAL A 235 -5.70 11.25 0.06
CA VAL A 235 -6.65 12.36 0.19
C VAL A 235 -7.14 12.84 -1.18
N LYS A 236 -6.26 12.94 -2.17
CA LYS A 236 -6.65 13.29 -3.55
C LYS A 236 -7.60 12.28 -4.16
N ARG A 237 -7.40 10.98 -3.91
CA ARG A 237 -8.29 9.92 -4.39
C ARG A 237 -9.67 9.97 -3.71
N VAL A 238 -9.72 10.30 -2.42
CA VAL A 238 -10.97 10.32 -1.64
C VAL A 238 -11.77 11.61 -1.85
N THR A 239 -11.12 12.77 -1.87
CA THR A 239 -11.79 14.08 -1.84
C THR A 239 -11.65 14.87 -3.14
N GLY A 240 -10.75 14.46 -4.03
CA GLY A 240 -10.33 15.25 -5.20
C GLY A 240 -9.34 16.38 -4.87
N GLY A 241 -9.18 16.73 -3.59
CA GLY A 241 -8.32 17.81 -3.10
C GLY A 241 -7.16 17.32 -2.21
N GLY A 242 -6.58 18.23 -1.41
CA GLY A 242 -5.57 17.88 -0.39
C GLY A 242 -4.13 17.73 -0.87
N LEU A 243 -3.81 18.26 -2.06
CA LEU A 243 -2.43 18.44 -2.51
C LEU A 243 -1.74 19.67 -1.91
N ILE A 244 -2.49 20.57 -1.27
CA ILE A 244 -1.95 21.81 -0.71
C ILE A 244 -0.80 21.54 0.27
N PRO A 245 -0.91 20.64 1.27
CA PRO A 245 0.22 20.33 2.15
C PRO A 245 1.46 19.81 1.43
N LEU A 246 1.29 19.06 0.33
CA LEU A 246 2.41 18.57 -0.47
C LEU A 246 3.11 19.72 -1.19
N TRP A 247 2.36 20.62 -1.84
CA TRP A 247 2.95 21.81 -2.49
C TRP A 247 3.61 22.75 -1.48
N THR A 248 3.01 22.92 -0.30
CA THR A 248 3.63 23.65 0.81
C THR A 248 4.96 23.01 1.21
N LEU A 249 5.01 21.68 1.39
CA LEU A 249 6.25 20.99 1.74
C LEU A 249 7.33 21.21 0.68
N ILE A 250 6.98 21.15 -0.61
CA ILE A 250 7.91 21.42 -1.71
C ILE A 250 8.45 22.86 -1.62
N GLY A 251 7.58 23.85 -1.48
CA GLY A 251 7.97 25.26 -1.34
C GLY A 251 8.86 25.49 -0.11
N VAL A 252 8.45 24.95 1.04
CA VAL A 252 9.22 25.00 2.29
C VAL A 252 10.58 24.35 2.11
N PHE A 253 10.67 23.19 1.48
CA PHE A 253 11.93 22.49 1.24
C PHE A 253 12.88 23.34 0.40
N VAL A 254 12.40 23.91 -0.71
CA VAL A 254 13.20 24.79 -1.57
C VAL A 254 13.70 26.00 -0.79
N VAL A 255 12.81 26.72 -0.11
CA VAL A 255 13.16 27.92 0.68
C VAL A 255 14.16 27.57 1.78
N SER A 256 13.91 26.52 2.55
CA SER A 256 14.78 26.05 3.63
C SER A 256 16.17 25.68 3.10
N THR A 257 16.23 25.03 1.93
CA THR A 257 17.49 24.67 1.28
C THR A 257 18.27 25.91 0.84
N LEU A 258 17.61 26.89 0.21
CA LEU A 258 18.25 28.14 -0.19
C LEU A 258 18.76 28.94 1.02
N MET A 259 17.98 29.01 2.09
CA MET A 259 18.38 29.64 3.35
C MET A 259 19.61 28.97 3.96
N PHE A 260 19.63 27.64 4.00
CA PHE A 260 20.78 26.89 4.47
C PHE A 260 22.02 27.08 3.59
N ILE A 261 21.87 27.06 2.26
CA ILE A 261 22.97 27.31 1.31
C ILE A 261 23.55 28.72 1.54
N MET A 262 22.69 29.73 1.68
CA MET A 262 23.13 31.10 1.95
C MET A 262 23.95 31.18 3.24
N TRP A 263 23.44 30.59 4.33
CA TRP A 263 24.14 30.52 5.61
C TRP A 263 25.48 29.78 5.50
N ALA A 264 25.51 28.64 4.80
CA ALA A 264 26.70 27.83 4.60
C ALA A 264 27.76 28.55 3.75
N VAL A 265 27.36 29.24 2.69
CA VAL A 265 28.26 30.07 1.87
C VAL A 265 28.85 31.19 2.72
N ALA A 266 28.06 31.87 3.55
CA ALA A 266 28.57 32.89 4.46
C ALA A 266 29.63 32.31 5.42
N ALA A 267 29.38 31.14 6.01
CA ALA A 267 30.34 30.47 6.89
C ALA A 267 31.64 30.09 6.16
N ILE A 268 31.55 29.63 4.91
CA ILE A 268 32.71 29.26 4.09
C ILE A 268 33.53 30.50 3.72
N VAL A 269 32.88 31.59 3.29
CA VAL A 269 33.55 32.84 2.87
C VAL A 269 34.24 33.53 4.06
N MET A 270 33.70 33.41 5.27
CA MET A 270 34.27 34.03 6.47
C MET A 270 35.44 33.23 7.06
N ALA A 271 35.64 31.96 6.67
CA ALA A 271 36.69 31.11 7.22
C ALA A 271 38.15 31.56 6.88
N PRO A 272 38.49 31.99 5.65
CA PRO A 272 39.86 32.38 5.28
C PRO A 272 40.29 33.74 5.84
N GLN A 273 39.34 34.66 6.04
CA GLN A 273 39.60 36.03 6.53
C GLN A 273 40.21 36.04 7.95
N MET A 274 40.16 34.91 8.66
CA MET A 274 40.71 34.74 10.01
C MET A 274 42.24 34.58 10.06
N HIS A 275 42.90 34.27 8.93
CA HIS A 275 44.35 34.05 8.90
C HIS A 275 45.17 35.33 8.68
N GLU A 276 44.59 36.37 8.08
CA GLU A 276 45.32 37.60 7.75
C GLU A 276 45.45 38.58 8.93
N PHE A 277 44.55 38.52 9.92
CA PHE A 277 44.58 39.42 11.09
C PHE A 277 45.49 38.97 12.23
N ASN A 278 46.11 37.78 12.14
CA ASN A 278 46.97 37.25 13.22
C ASN A 278 48.48 37.43 12.94
N ASN A 279 48.84 38.22 11.92
CA ASN A 279 50.21 38.49 11.48
C ASN A 279 50.64 39.97 11.69
N TYR A 280 49.93 40.74 12.52
CA TYR A 280 50.31 42.09 12.91
C TYR A 280 50.30 42.27 14.43
#